data_AF-A0A2K1FZD3-F1
#
_entry.id   AF-A0A2K1FZD3-F1
#
_cell.length_a   1.000
_cell.length_b   1.000
_cell.length_c   1.000
_cell.angle_alpha   90.00
_cell.angle_beta   90.00
_cell.angle_gamma   90.00
#
_symmetry.space_group_name_H-M   'P 1'
#
loop_
_entity.id
_entity.type
_entity.pdbx_description
1 polymer ?
#
loop_
_entity_poly.entity_id
_entity_poly.type
_entity_poly.pdbx_seq_one_letter_code
_entity_poly.pdbx_strand_id
1 'polypeptide(L)'
;MTSFDTECLRRAIALSRTHMQGNAGGPFGAVIARDGRIIGEGWNCVTSTNDPTAHAEVVAIRNACRDLGSFSLAGATVYTSCEPCPMCLSAIYWARIGRIVYANARDDAASIGFDDAFLYTEIALPLEQRAVPMQRLLADEARAVFDEWAARPDRVPY
;
A
#
# COMPACT_ATOMS: atom_id res chain seq x y z
N MET A 1 -2.26 -14.69 -17.70
CA MET A 1 -2.79 -13.30 -17.70
C MET A 1 -4.12 -13.31 -18.41
N THR A 2 -5.19 -12.93 -17.73
CA THR A 2 -6.56 -12.94 -18.26
C THR A 2 -6.88 -11.60 -18.97
N SER A 3 -7.95 -11.57 -19.76
CA SER A 3 -8.47 -10.29 -20.31
C SER A 3 -8.81 -9.30 -19.19
N PHE A 4 -9.34 -9.81 -18.07
CA PHE A 4 -9.69 -9.02 -16.90
C PHE A 4 -8.46 -8.42 -16.19
N ASP A 5 -7.33 -9.13 -16.12
CA ASP A 5 -6.09 -8.56 -15.56
C ASP A 5 -5.68 -7.29 -16.32
N THR A 6 -5.75 -7.37 -17.66
CA THR A 6 -5.39 -6.26 -18.53
C THR A 6 -6.37 -5.09 -18.38
N GLU A 7 -7.66 -5.37 -18.21
CA GLU A 7 -8.68 -4.35 -17.97
C GLU A 7 -8.45 -3.61 -16.65
N CYS A 8 -8.22 -4.35 -15.55
CA CYS A 8 -7.93 -3.76 -14.25
C CYS A 8 -6.65 -2.92 -14.27
N LEU A 9 -5.60 -3.40 -14.94
CA LEU A 9 -4.34 -2.66 -15.05
C LEU A 9 -4.50 -1.40 -15.92
N ARG A 10 -5.27 -1.46 -17.02
CA ARG A 10 -5.64 -0.26 -17.80
C ARG A 10 -6.44 0.73 -16.97
N ARG A 11 -7.33 0.25 -16.10
CA ARG A 11 -8.10 1.11 -15.19
C ARG A 11 -7.18 1.79 -14.17
N ALA A 12 -6.22 1.09 -13.58
CA ALA A 12 -5.20 1.67 -12.70
C ALA A 12 -4.39 2.77 -13.40
N ILE A 13 -3.97 2.54 -14.65
CA ILE A 13 -3.26 3.55 -15.48
C ILE A 13 -4.18 4.74 -15.83
N ALA A 14 -5.46 4.51 -16.08
CA ALA A 14 -6.41 5.59 -16.35
C ALA A 14 -6.62 6.47 -15.12
N LEU A 15 -6.79 5.87 -13.93
CA LEU A 15 -6.88 6.58 -12.66
C LEU A 15 -5.65 7.44 -12.40
N SER A 16 -4.45 6.88 -12.60
CA SER A 16 -3.19 7.61 -12.39
C SER A 16 -3.10 8.85 -13.28
N ARG A 17 -3.45 8.72 -14.57
CA ARG A 17 -3.45 9.83 -15.51
C ARG A 17 -4.49 10.89 -15.14
N THR A 18 -5.74 10.49 -14.95
CA THR A 18 -6.86 11.41 -14.70
C THR A 18 -6.61 12.24 -13.44
N HIS A 19 -6.18 11.61 -12.35
CA HIS A 19 -6.04 12.30 -11.07
C HIS A 19 -4.75 13.12 -10.96
N MET A 20 -3.65 12.69 -11.59
CA MET A 20 -2.47 13.53 -11.74
C MET A 20 -2.78 14.79 -12.55
N GLN A 21 -3.48 14.67 -13.69
CA GLN A 21 -3.89 15.82 -14.50
C GLN A 21 -4.86 16.75 -13.76
N GLY A 22 -5.63 16.21 -12.82
CA GLY A 22 -6.52 16.96 -11.92
C GLY A 22 -5.83 17.53 -10.68
N ASN A 23 -4.50 17.49 -10.57
CA ASN A 23 -3.71 17.94 -9.42
C ASN A 23 -4.08 17.26 -8.08
N ALA A 24 -4.59 16.02 -8.10
CA ALA A 24 -4.87 15.27 -6.88
C ALA A 24 -3.59 14.73 -6.22
N GLY A 25 -2.54 14.46 -6.99
CA GLY A 25 -1.29 13.90 -6.49
C GLY A 25 -0.38 13.39 -7.62
N GLY A 26 0.52 12.48 -7.27
CA GLY A 26 1.48 11.88 -8.21
C GLY A 26 0.84 10.93 -9.25
N PRO A 27 1.62 10.46 -10.24
CA PRO A 27 1.16 9.64 -11.37
C PRO A 27 0.89 8.16 -11.00
N PHE A 28 0.17 7.91 -9.91
CA PHE A 28 -0.10 6.55 -9.43
C PHE A 28 -1.60 6.27 -9.25
N GLY A 29 -2.01 5.08 -9.68
CA GLY A 29 -3.38 4.58 -9.60
C GLY A 29 -3.39 3.09 -9.31
N ALA A 30 -4.41 2.63 -8.58
CA ALA A 30 -4.54 1.24 -8.18
C ALA A 30 -6.01 0.80 -8.13
N VAL A 31 -6.21 -0.49 -8.37
CA VAL A 31 -7.49 -1.18 -8.38
C VAL A 31 -7.34 -2.47 -7.58
N ILE A 32 -8.32 -2.79 -6.74
CA ILE A 32 -8.42 -4.09 -6.05
C ILE A 32 -9.60 -4.82 -6.65
N ALA A 33 -9.37 -6.07 -7.07
CA ALA A 33 -10.43 -6.91 -7.62
C ALA A 33 -10.48 -8.27 -6.93
N ARG A 34 -11.68 -8.82 -6.81
CA ARG A 34 -11.96 -10.17 -6.32
C ARG A 34 -13.15 -10.74 -7.10
N ASP A 35 -13.10 -12.02 -7.46
CA ASP A 35 -14.17 -12.73 -8.20
C ASP A 35 -14.63 -12.02 -9.49
N GLY A 36 -13.66 -11.51 -10.26
CA GLY A 36 -13.94 -10.82 -11.54
C GLY A 36 -14.59 -9.45 -11.39
N ARG A 37 -14.53 -8.83 -10.20
CA ARG A 37 -15.12 -7.52 -9.92
C ARG A 37 -14.14 -6.61 -9.21
N ILE A 38 -14.13 -5.34 -9.60
CA ILE A 38 -13.42 -4.29 -8.86
C ILE A 38 -14.18 -4.02 -7.56
N ILE A 39 -13.47 -4.09 -6.44
CA ILE A 39 -13.99 -3.86 -5.08
C ILE A 39 -13.36 -2.64 -4.41
N GLY A 40 -12.36 -2.01 -5.02
CA GLY A 40 -11.80 -0.75 -4.56
C GLY A 40 -10.94 -0.10 -5.64
N GLU A 41 -10.98 1.22 -5.68
CA GLU A 41 -10.15 2.04 -6.56
C GLU A 41 -9.43 3.09 -5.72
N GLY A 42 -8.23 3.48 -6.15
CA GLY A 42 -7.44 4.51 -5.49
C GLY A 42 -6.47 5.18 -6.44
N TRP A 43 -6.07 6.38 -6.08
CA TRP A 43 -5.03 7.16 -6.75
C TRP A 43 -4.20 7.87 -5.68
N ASN A 44 -3.01 8.33 -6.06
CA ASN A 44 -2.18 9.10 -5.15
C ASN A 44 -2.88 10.42 -4.77
N CYS A 45 -3.05 10.65 -3.48
CA CYS A 45 -3.67 11.84 -2.92
C CYS A 45 -2.73 12.62 -1.98
N VAL A 46 -1.43 12.31 -1.98
CA VAL A 46 -0.48 12.79 -0.95
C VAL A 46 -0.57 14.31 -0.74
N THR A 47 -0.51 15.06 -1.83
CA THR A 47 -0.50 16.53 -1.79
C THR A 47 -1.90 17.13 -1.63
N SER A 48 -2.94 16.50 -2.16
CA SER A 48 -4.32 17.03 -2.05
C SER A 48 -4.95 16.78 -0.69
N THR A 49 -4.57 15.72 0.02
CA THR A 49 -5.10 15.39 1.35
C THR A 49 -4.13 15.65 2.50
N ASN A 50 -2.92 16.15 2.21
CA ASN A 50 -1.85 16.32 3.20
C ASN A 50 -1.58 15.03 4.01
N ASP A 51 -1.63 13.89 3.33
CA ASP A 51 -1.39 12.57 3.93
C ASP A 51 -0.27 11.87 3.15
N PRO A 52 0.97 11.80 3.69
CA PRO A 52 2.08 11.13 3.00
C PRO A 52 1.84 9.63 2.81
N THR A 53 0.87 9.03 3.51
CA THR A 53 0.50 7.62 3.36
C THR A 53 -0.56 7.38 2.28
N ALA A 54 -1.16 8.44 1.71
CA ALA A 54 -2.24 8.35 0.73
C ALA A 54 -1.74 8.00 -0.69
N HIS A 55 -0.96 6.92 -0.79
CA HIS A 55 -0.56 6.29 -2.04
C HIS A 55 -1.75 5.54 -2.66
N ALA A 56 -1.69 5.31 -3.98
CA ALA A 56 -2.81 4.73 -4.72
C ALA A 56 -3.25 3.37 -4.16
N GLU A 57 -2.30 2.51 -3.83
CA GLU A 57 -2.55 1.18 -3.27
C GLU A 57 -3.15 1.27 -1.87
N VAL A 58 -2.64 2.16 -1.01
CA VAL A 58 -3.17 2.39 0.34
C VAL A 58 -4.59 2.94 0.28
N VAL A 59 -4.86 3.91 -0.61
CA VAL A 59 -6.20 4.47 -0.81
C VAL A 59 -7.16 3.39 -1.34
N ALA A 60 -6.74 2.58 -2.31
CA ALA A 60 -7.57 1.49 -2.84
C ALA A 60 -7.89 0.44 -1.76
N ILE A 61 -6.91 0.08 -0.91
CA ILE A 61 -7.09 -0.83 0.23
C ILE A 61 -8.10 -0.23 1.22
N ARG A 62 -7.89 1.02 1.63
CA ARG A 62 -8.79 1.72 2.58
C ARG A 62 -10.23 1.78 2.04
N ASN A 63 -10.39 2.08 0.75
CA ASN A 63 -11.70 2.13 0.10
C ASN A 63 -12.38 0.75 0.08
N ALA A 64 -11.67 -0.29 -0.37
CA ALA A 64 -12.22 -1.65 -0.40
C ALA A 64 -12.60 -2.16 1.00
N CYS A 65 -11.74 -1.96 1.98
CA CYS A 65 -11.98 -2.38 3.37
C CYS A 65 -13.21 -1.68 3.97
N ARG A 66 -13.32 -0.35 3.78
CA ARG A 66 -14.48 0.43 4.24
C ARG A 66 -15.77 -0.06 3.61
N ASP A 67 -15.78 -0.20 2.29
CA ASP A 67 -17.00 -0.54 1.56
C ASP A 67 -17.47 -1.98 1.82
N LEU A 68 -16.53 -2.89 2.14
CA LEU A 68 -16.83 -4.26 2.54
C LEU A 68 -17.08 -4.45 4.05
N GLY A 69 -16.79 -3.45 4.88
CA GLY A 69 -16.81 -3.58 6.34
C GLY A 69 -15.84 -4.65 6.86
N SER A 70 -14.68 -4.83 6.20
CA SER A 70 -13.69 -5.87 6.50
C SER A 70 -12.28 -5.27 6.54
N PHE A 71 -11.43 -5.73 7.46
CA PHE A 71 -10.01 -5.39 7.49
C PHE A 71 -9.14 -6.33 6.64
N SER A 72 -9.74 -7.39 6.09
CA SER A 72 -9.06 -8.38 5.25
C SER A 72 -9.63 -8.39 3.83
N LEU A 73 -8.71 -8.41 2.87
CA LEU A 73 -8.96 -8.52 1.44
C LEU A 73 -8.39 -9.85 0.90
N ALA A 74 -8.36 -10.89 1.73
CA ALA A 74 -7.97 -12.23 1.32
C ALA A 74 -8.71 -12.69 0.06
N GLY A 75 -7.97 -13.35 -0.84
CA GLY A 75 -8.45 -13.78 -2.16
C GLY A 75 -8.51 -12.66 -3.22
N ALA A 76 -8.26 -11.39 -2.86
CA ALA A 76 -8.19 -10.32 -3.83
C ALA A 76 -6.85 -10.28 -4.58
N THR A 77 -6.85 -9.58 -5.71
CA THR A 77 -5.66 -9.11 -6.44
C THR A 77 -5.62 -7.59 -6.42
N VAL A 78 -4.45 -7.01 -6.19
CA VAL A 78 -4.20 -5.59 -6.46
C VAL A 78 -3.53 -5.41 -7.83
N TYR A 79 -4.05 -4.46 -8.60
CA TYR A 79 -3.50 -3.99 -9.87
C TYR A 79 -3.06 -2.55 -9.68
N THR A 80 -1.78 -2.26 -9.90
CA THR A 80 -1.21 -0.94 -9.65
C THR A 80 -0.44 -0.42 -10.86
N SER A 81 -0.48 0.88 -11.12
CA SER A 81 0.22 1.48 -12.25
C SER A 81 1.74 1.44 -12.11
N CYS A 82 2.27 1.18 -10.92
CA CYS A 82 3.70 1.05 -10.64
C CYS A 82 3.95 -0.04 -9.58
N GLU A 83 5.11 -0.67 -9.62
CA GLU A 83 5.59 -1.58 -8.56
C GLU A 83 5.41 -0.92 -7.18
N PRO A 84 4.78 -1.59 -6.19
CA PRO A 84 4.54 -0.98 -4.89
C PRO A 84 5.83 -0.58 -4.16
N CYS A 85 5.85 0.64 -3.61
CA CYS A 85 6.88 1.06 -2.66
C CYS A 85 6.81 0.20 -1.38
N PRO A 86 7.83 0.21 -0.50
CA PRO A 86 7.83 -0.66 0.68
C PRO A 86 6.64 -0.46 1.64
N MET A 87 6.13 0.77 1.77
CA MET A 87 4.92 1.06 2.54
C MET A 87 3.70 0.36 1.92
N CYS A 88 3.49 0.52 0.61
CA CYS A 88 2.36 -0.07 -0.09
C CYS A 88 2.45 -1.60 -0.12
N LEU A 89 3.65 -2.15 -0.35
CA LEU A 89 3.90 -3.58 -0.25
C LEU A 89 3.50 -4.12 1.14
N SER A 90 3.96 -3.46 2.21
CA SER A 90 3.59 -3.83 3.58
C SER A 90 2.08 -3.76 3.80
N ALA A 91 1.41 -2.72 3.31
CA ALA A 91 -0.05 -2.58 3.40
C ALA A 91 -0.80 -3.71 2.68
N ILE A 92 -0.31 -4.15 1.52
CA ILE A 92 -0.85 -5.31 0.77
C ILE A 92 -0.74 -6.60 1.60
N TYR A 93 0.40 -6.83 2.27
CA TYR A 93 0.58 -7.97 3.17
C TYR A 93 -0.35 -7.91 4.39
N TRP A 94 -0.50 -6.74 5.03
CA TRP A 94 -1.44 -6.55 6.15
C TRP A 94 -2.88 -6.77 5.73
N ALA A 95 -3.27 -6.33 4.53
CA ALA A 95 -4.59 -6.55 3.96
C ALA A 95 -4.83 -7.99 3.46
N ARG A 96 -3.82 -8.88 3.53
CA ARG A 96 -3.89 -10.29 3.11
C ARG A 96 -4.22 -10.49 1.63
N ILE A 97 -3.91 -9.52 0.77
CA ILE A 97 -4.12 -9.63 -0.68
C ILE A 97 -3.19 -10.70 -1.25
N GLY A 98 -3.73 -11.61 -2.07
CA GLY A 98 -3.00 -12.82 -2.49
C GLY A 98 -2.14 -12.65 -3.75
N ARG A 99 -2.31 -11.55 -4.49
CA ARG A 99 -1.61 -11.32 -5.76
C ARG A 99 -1.44 -9.84 -6.07
N ILE A 100 -0.29 -9.48 -6.63
CA ILE A 100 0.04 -8.14 -7.11
C ILE A 100 0.27 -8.23 -8.62
N VAL A 101 -0.29 -7.29 -9.38
CA VAL A 101 -0.03 -7.07 -10.80
C VAL A 101 0.33 -5.60 -10.98
N TYR A 102 1.46 -5.31 -11.63
CA TYR A 102 1.94 -3.94 -11.79
C TYR A 102 2.36 -3.64 -13.23
N ALA A 103 2.40 -2.35 -13.59
CA ALA A 103 2.82 -1.87 -14.90
C ALA A 103 4.27 -1.33 -14.89
N ASN A 104 4.48 -0.10 -14.41
CA ASN A 104 5.83 0.49 -14.30
C ASN A 104 6.64 -0.21 -13.19
N ALA A 105 7.95 -0.28 -13.33
CA ALA A 105 8.87 -0.79 -12.30
C ALA A 105 9.31 0.33 -11.33
N ARG A 106 9.88 -0.05 -10.17
CA ARG A 106 10.43 0.93 -9.21
C ARG A 106 11.48 1.85 -9.83
N ASP A 107 12.27 1.35 -10.77
CA ASP A 107 13.34 2.11 -11.41
C ASP A 107 12.77 3.20 -12.33
N ASP A 108 11.59 2.96 -12.93
CA ASP A 108 10.87 3.97 -13.70
C ASP A 108 10.42 5.11 -12.79
N ALA A 109 9.90 4.81 -11.60
CA ALA A 109 9.52 5.82 -10.61
C ALA A 109 10.74 6.59 -10.08
N ALA A 110 11.85 5.89 -9.81
CA ALA A 110 13.10 6.52 -9.39
C ALA A 110 13.65 7.47 -10.45
N SER A 111 13.55 7.12 -11.74
CA SER A 111 14.04 7.94 -12.85
C SER A 111 13.36 9.32 -12.96
N ILE A 112 12.17 9.47 -12.37
CA ILE A 112 11.42 10.73 -12.34
C ILE A 112 11.38 11.38 -10.95
N GLY A 113 12.24 10.93 -10.02
CA GLY A 113 12.47 11.58 -8.74
C GLY A 113 11.64 11.07 -7.56
N PHE A 114 11.05 9.87 -7.64
CA PHE A 114 10.42 9.23 -6.48
C PHE A 114 11.42 8.34 -5.72
N ASP A 115 11.29 8.30 -4.39
CA ASP A 115 12.26 7.64 -3.49
C ASP A 115 12.04 6.14 -3.31
N ASP A 116 11.21 5.50 -4.13
CA ASP A 116 10.84 4.08 -4.00
C ASP A 116 12.06 3.16 -3.87
N ALA A 117 13.06 3.33 -4.74
CA ALA A 117 14.30 2.54 -4.73
C ALA A 117 15.18 2.83 -3.49
N PHE A 118 15.22 4.09 -3.05
CA PHE A 118 15.92 4.48 -1.82
C PHE A 118 15.30 3.79 -0.59
N LEU A 119 13.97 3.79 -0.47
CA LEU A 119 13.28 3.17 0.67
C LEU A 119 13.47 1.65 0.72
N TYR A 120 13.54 0.97 -0.43
CA TYR A 120 13.89 -0.46 -0.47
C TYR A 120 15.31 -0.72 0.06
N THR A 121 16.25 0.19 -0.20
CA THR A 121 17.61 0.11 0.31
C THR A 121 17.61 0.30 1.84
N GLU A 122 16.95 1.36 2.34
CA GLU A 122 16.89 1.67 3.78
C GLU A 122 16.32 0.55 4.64
N ILE A 123 15.28 -0.14 4.17
CA ILE A 123 14.63 -1.20 4.95
C ILE A 123 15.54 -2.44 5.09
N ALA A 124 16.39 -2.69 4.10
CA ALA A 124 17.34 -3.80 4.11
C ALA A 124 18.56 -3.54 5.02
N LEU A 125 18.83 -2.29 5.39
CA LEU A 125 19.96 -1.94 6.25
C LEU A 125 19.73 -2.37 7.71
N PRO A 126 20.81 -2.72 8.45
CA PRO A 126 20.79 -2.77 9.91
C PRO A 126 20.25 -1.46 10.51
N LEU A 127 19.59 -1.54 11.66
CA LEU A 127 18.88 -0.39 12.26
C LEU A 127 19.80 0.82 12.48
N GLU A 128 21.04 0.56 12.88
CA GLU A 128 22.08 1.53 13.15
C GLU A 128 22.69 2.18 11.89
N GLN A 129 22.40 1.63 10.70
CA GLN A 129 22.90 2.13 9.42
C GLN A 129 21.84 2.89 8.60
N ARG A 130 20.59 2.94 9.07
CA ARG A 130 19.51 3.68 8.40
C ARG A 130 19.74 5.19 8.48
N ALA A 131 19.33 5.90 7.43
CA ALA A 131 19.38 7.35 7.34
C ALA A 131 18.52 8.03 8.41
N VAL A 132 17.41 7.39 8.82
CA VAL A 132 16.60 7.83 9.95
C VAL A 132 17.02 7.05 11.21
N PRO A 133 17.66 7.69 12.20
CA PRO A 133 18.11 7.00 13.40
C PRO A 133 16.96 6.40 14.20
N MET A 134 17.11 5.14 14.60
CA MET A 134 16.14 4.44 15.44
C MET A 134 16.69 4.25 16.85
N GLN A 135 15.94 4.70 17.85
CA GLN A 135 16.31 4.60 19.27
C GLN A 135 15.25 3.81 20.03
N ARG A 136 15.68 2.81 20.81
CA ARG A 136 14.79 1.98 21.63
C ARG A 136 14.87 2.42 23.10
N LEU A 137 13.76 2.90 23.65
CA LEU A 137 13.60 3.35 25.03
C LEU A 137 12.35 2.71 25.66
N LEU A 138 12.26 2.67 26.99
CA LEU A 138 11.08 2.20 27.76
C LEU A 138 10.58 0.79 27.36
N ALA A 139 11.50 -0.12 27.06
CA ALA A 139 11.16 -1.44 26.52
C ALA A 139 10.31 -2.30 27.48
N ASP A 140 10.51 -2.17 28.79
CA ASP A 140 9.80 -2.95 29.79
C ASP A 140 8.34 -2.48 29.95
N GLU A 141 8.09 -1.17 29.92
CA GLU A 141 6.74 -0.59 29.95
C GLU A 141 5.95 -1.00 28.70
N ALA A 142 6.56 -0.92 27.52
CA ALA A 142 5.92 -1.35 26.27
C ALA A 142 5.65 -2.87 26.24
N ARG A 143 6.51 -3.69 26.87
CA ARG A 143 6.31 -5.14 26.97
C ARG A 143 5.09 -5.49 27.82
N ALA A 144 4.84 -4.78 28.91
CA ALA A 144 3.66 -5.01 29.74
C ALA A 144 2.35 -4.90 28.93
N VAL A 145 2.26 -3.92 28.00
CA VAL A 145 1.09 -3.76 27.11
C VAL A 145 0.92 -4.96 26.16
N PHE A 146 2.01 -5.56 25.68
CA PHE A 146 1.92 -6.80 24.88
C PHE A 146 1.41 -7.98 25.70
N ASP A 147 1.82 -8.08 26.97
CA ASP A 147 1.35 -9.13 27.88
C ASP A 147 -0.16 -8.94 28.18
N GLU A 148 -0.62 -7.70 28.34
CA GLU A 148 -2.04 -7.37 28.47
C GLU A 148 -2.84 -7.80 27.23
N TRP A 149 -2.40 -7.45 26.02
CA TRP A 149 -3.03 -7.91 24.77
C TRP A 149 -3.04 -9.45 24.67
N ALA A 150 -1.94 -10.10 25.08
CA ALA A 150 -1.82 -11.55 25.10
C ALA A 150 -2.73 -12.23 26.16
N ALA A 151 -3.22 -11.50 27.15
CA ALA A 151 -4.19 -11.99 28.13
C ALA A 151 -5.64 -11.73 27.72
N ARG A 152 -5.91 -10.83 26.76
CA ARG A 152 -7.28 -10.49 26.34
C ARG A 152 -8.00 -11.68 25.69
N PRO A 153 -9.17 -12.09 26.19
CA PRO A 153 -9.94 -13.18 25.60
C PRO A 153 -10.67 -12.77 24.31
N ASP A 154 -10.91 -11.47 24.12
CA ASP A 154 -11.65 -10.87 23.00
C ASP A 154 -10.73 -10.29 21.91
N ARG A 155 -9.43 -10.58 21.96
CA ARG A 155 -8.49 -10.05 20.96
C ARG A 155 -8.84 -10.57 19.58
N VAL A 156 -8.80 -9.68 18.59
CA VAL A 156 -8.94 -10.04 17.17
C VAL A 156 -7.54 -10.17 16.59
N PRO A 157 -7.09 -11.36 16.16
CA PRO A 157 -5.85 -11.49 15.40
C PRO A 157 -6.07 -10.90 14.00
N TYR A 158 -5.10 -10.12 13.52
CA TYR A 158 -5.12 -9.56 12.18
C TYR A 158 -3.72 -9.54 11.56
#